data_AF-L7F2Q3-F1
#
_entry.id   AF-L7F2Q3-F1
#
_cell.length_a   1.000
_cell.length_b   1.000
_cell.length_c   1.000
_cell.angle_alpha   90.00
_cell.angle_beta   90.00
_cell.angle_gamma   90.00
#
_symmetry.space_group_name_H-M   'P 1'
#
loop_
_entity.id
_entity.type
_entity.pdbx_description
1 polymer ?
#
loop_
_entity_poly.entity_id
_entity_poly.type
_entity_poly.pdbx_seq_one_letter_code
_entity_poly.pdbx_strand_id
1 'polypeptide(L)'
;MSTSTISTNDLANLQAGDKVVVKSSLDENAGESICTTTVLDRRNVPAIPGWGGREEKTLVRLGSGFWYDLATGLQDDSGATRIERCA
;
A
#
# COMPACT_ATOMS: atom_id res chain seq x y z
N MET A 1 0.87 11.30 27.04
CA MET A 1 -0.25 10.63 26.35
C MET A 1 0.23 9.21 26.03
N SER A 2 -0.30 8.19 26.72
CA SER A 2 0.06 6.79 26.47
C SER A 2 -0.85 6.21 25.39
N THR A 3 -0.27 5.68 24.33
CA THR A 3 -1.03 5.02 23.25
C THR A 3 -1.16 3.54 23.60
N SER A 4 -2.36 3.11 23.99
CA SER A 4 -2.63 1.70 24.29
C SER A 4 -3.07 0.97 23.02
N THR A 5 -2.34 -0.08 22.64
CA THR A 5 -2.75 -0.99 21.56
C THR A 5 -3.89 -1.87 22.06
N ILE A 6 -5.04 -1.81 21.40
CA ILE A 6 -6.23 -2.59 21.75
C ILE A 6 -6.04 -4.02 21.22
N SER A 7 -6.20 -5.03 22.06
CA SER A 7 -6.15 -6.44 21.63
C SER A 7 -7.51 -6.91 21.11
N THR A 8 -7.55 -7.96 20.29
CA THR A 8 -8.79 -8.44 19.66
C THR A 8 -9.88 -8.86 20.67
N ASN A 9 -9.48 -9.23 21.88
CA ASN A 9 -10.39 -9.60 22.97
C ASN A 9 -11.14 -8.40 23.57
N ASP A 10 -10.60 -7.19 23.40
CA ASP A 10 -11.17 -5.96 23.96
C ASP A 10 -12.29 -5.38 23.07
N LEU A 11 -12.39 -5.82 21.81
CA LEU A 11 -13.46 -5.39 20.89
C LEU A 11 -14.85 -5.83 21.34
N ALA A 12 -14.95 -6.97 22.04
CA ALA A 12 -16.23 -7.51 22.49
C ALA A 12 -16.90 -6.67 23.60
N ASN A 13 -16.14 -5.77 24.24
CA ASN A 13 -16.60 -4.96 25.37
C ASN A 13 -16.81 -3.49 25.02
N LEU A 14 -16.76 -3.14 23.72
CA LEU A 14 -16.88 -1.77 23.26
C LEU A 14 -18.33 -1.29 23.35
N GLN A 15 -18.55 -0.13 23.98
CA GLN A 15 -19.88 0.44 24.19
C GLN A 15 -20.10 1.72 23.37
N ALA A 16 -21.37 2.05 23.11
CA ALA A 16 -21.73 3.29 22.43
C ALA A 16 -21.27 4.50 23.26
N GLY A 17 -20.34 5.29 22.70
CA GLY A 17 -19.71 6.42 23.38
C GLY A 17 -18.20 6.27 23.56
N ASP A 18 -17.66 5.06 23.37
CA ASP A 18 -16.21 4.81 23.46
C ASP A 18 -15.45 5.43 22.28
N LYS A 19 -14.32 6.07 22.60
CA LYS A 19 -13.42 6.68 21.60
C LYS A 19 -12.37 5.66 21.19
N VAL A 20 -12.55 5.06 20.01
CA VAL A 20 -11.53 4.22 19.39
C VAL A 20 -10.62 5.10 18.52
N VAL A 21 -9.33 5.07 18.81
CA VAL A 21 -8.32 5.68 17.94
C VAL A 21 -8.00 4.67 16.85
N VAL A 22 -8.65 4.81 15.70
CA VAL A 22 -8.28 4.07 14.51
C VAL A 22 -7.02 4.73 13.95
N LYS A 23 -5.87 4.09 14.10
CA LYS A 23 -4.70 4.42 13.27
C LYS A 23 -5.01 3.97 11.86
N SER A 24 -5.60 4.86 11.07
CA SER A 24 -5.59 4.72 9.62
C SER A 24 -4.14 4.89 9.17
N SER A 25 -3.44 3.79 8.89
CA SER A 25 -2.26 3.81 8.02
C SER A 25 -2.72 4.16 6.60
N LEU A 26 -3.18 5.40 6.41
CA LEU A 26 -3.58 5.87 5.09
C LEU A 26 -2.38 6.33 4.27
N ASP A 27 -1.20 6.53 4.86
CA ASP A 27 -0.07 7.07 4.08
C ASP A 27 1.30 6.90 4.76
N GLU A 28 1.61 5.72 5.29
CA GLU A 28 2.97 5.46 5.80
C GLU A 28 4.03 5.37 4.68
N ASN A 29 3.61 5.47 3.41
CA ASN A 29 4.49 5.39 2.24
C ASN A 29 4.54 6.69 1.39
N ALA A 30 3.71 7.72 1.67
CA ALA A 30 3.84 9.01 1.00
C ALA A 30 5.14 9.71 1.44
N GLY A 31 6.12 9.74 0.54
CA GLY A 31 7.43 10.33 0.78
C GLY A 31 8.60 9.38 0.53
N GLU A 32 8.35 8.10 0.25
CA GLU A 32 9.40 7.20 -0.24
C GLU A 32 9.81 7.64 -1.65
N SER A 33 11.10 7.86 -1.88
CA SER A 33 11.63 8.17 -3.20
C SER A 33 12.25 6.92 -3.81
N ILE A 34 11.78 6.52 -4.99
CA ILE A 34 12.46 5.55 -5.83
C ILE A 34 13.37 6.36 -6.74
N CYS A 35 14.69 6.27 -6.51
CA CYS A 35 15.68 7.06 -7.22
C CYS A 35 15.45 8.57 -6.96
N THR A 36 15.28 9.34 -8.03
CA THR A 36 14.95 10.77 -8.01
C THR A 36 13.45 11.04 -8.04
N THR A 37 12.60 9.99 -8.08
CA THR A 37 11.14 10.14 -8.22
C THR A 37 10.42 9.86 -6.91
N THR A 38 9.57 10.79 -6.50
CA THR A 38 8.72 10.62 -5.31
C THR A 38 7.58 9.66 -5.59
N VAL A 39 7.39 8.68 -4.70
CA VAL A 39 6.21 7.84 -4.64
C VAL A 39 5.07 8.67 -4.04
N LEU A 40 4.00 8.82 -4.82
CA LEU A 40 2.80 9.54 -4.42
C LEU A 40 1.80 8.66 -3.69
N ASP A 41 1.75 7.37 -4.05
CA ASP A 41 0.81 6.41 -3.49
C ASP A 41 1.39 4.98 -3.60
N ARG A 42 0.99 4.08 -2.71
CA ARG A 42 1.36 2.67 -2.73
C ARG A 42 0.14 1.81 -2.45
N ARG A 43 -0.01 0.74 -3.24
CA ARG A 43 -1.13 -0.19 -3.16
C ARG A 43 -0.62 -1.62 -3.14
N ASN A 44 -1.06 -2.40 -2.15
CA ASN A 44 -0.88 -3.85 -2.20
C ASN A 44 -2.06 -4.50 -2.94
N VAL A 45 -1.77 -5.33 -3.92
CA VAL A 45 -2.75 -6.07 -4.72
C VAL A 45 -2.64 -7.54 -4.34
N PRO A 46 -3.64 -8.11 -3.65
CA PRO A 46 -3.57 -9.50 -3.22
C PRO A 46 -3.69 -10.45 -4.41
N ALA A 47 -3.07 -11.62 -4.26
CA ALA A 47 -3.22 -12.73 -5.19
C ALA A 47 -4.68 -13.23 -5.20
N ILE A 48 -5.18 -13.57 -6.38
CA ILE A 48 -6.45 -14.27 -6.57
C ILE A 48 -6.10 -15.59 -7.25
N PRO A 49 -6.20 -16.74 -6.56
CA PRO A 49 -5.91 -18.03 -7.17
C PRO A 49 -7.05 -18.50 -8.09
N GLY A 50 -6.71 -19.33 -9.08
CA GLY A 50 -7.68 -19.95 -10.00
C GLY A 50 -7.56 -19.48 -11.45
N TRP A 51 -8.47 -19.96 -12.30
CA TRP A 51 -8.54 -19.54 -13.70
C TRP A 51 -8.92 -18.06 -13.81
N GLY A 52 -8.11 -17.28 -14.52
CA GLY A 52 -8.24 -15.81 -14.53
C GLY A 52 -7.76 -15.14 -13.24
N GLY A 53 -7.05 -15.89 -12.40
CA GLY A 53 -6.38 -15.38 -11.22
C GLY A 53 -5.27 -14.38 -11.52
N ARG A 54 -4.78 -13.71 -10.48
CA ARG A 54 -3.63 -12.80 -10.55
C ARG A 54 -2.68 -13.07 -9.40
N GLU A 55 -1.39 -12.85 -9.64
CA GLU A 55 -0.38 -12.91 -8.59
C GLU A 55 -0.46 -11.70 -7.65
N GLU A 56 0.14 -11.83 -6.46
CA GLU A 56 0.31 -10.71 -5.56
C GLU A 56 1.26 -9.69 -6.18
N LYS A 57 0.93 -8.40 -6.07
CA LYS A 57 1.77 -7.30 -6.56
C LYS A 57 1.76 -6.14 -5.57
N THR A 58 2.89 -5.48 -5.43
CA THR A 58 2.95 -4.17 -4.76
C THR A 58 3.10 -3.10 -5.81
N LEU A 59 2.10 -2.24 -5.96
CA LEU A 59 2.10 -1.16 -6.94
C LEU A 59 2.47 0.17 -6.28
N VAL A 60 3.21 1.00 -6.99
CA VAL A 60 3.52 2.37 -6.60
C VAL A 60 3.07 3.34 -7.69
N ARG A 61 2.53 4.48 -7.28
CA ARG A 61 2.17 5.57 -8.18
C ARG A 61 3.22 6.66 -8.11
N LEU A 62 3.74 7.06 -9.26
CA LEU A 62 4.75 8.10 -9.36
C LEU A 62 4.12 9.43 -9.84
N GLY A 63 4.92 10.49 -9.87
CA GLY A 63 4.53 11.81 -10.39
C GLY A 63 4.00 11.80 -11.83
N SER A 64 4.34 10.79 -12.63
CA SER A 64 3.78 10.58 -13.98
C SER A 64 2.30 10.20 -13.99
N GLY A 65 1.73 9.85 -12.83
CA GLY A 65 0.32 9.51 -12.67
C GLY A 65 -0.02 8.03 -12.90
N PHE A 66 0.92 7.24 -13.43
CA PHE A 66 0.77 5.81 -13.68
C PHE A 66 1.20 4.94 -12.50
N TRP A 67 0.69 3.70 -12.48
CA TRP A 67 1.06 2.66 -11.52
C TRP A 67 2.16 1.77 -12.06
N TYR A 68 3.13 1.44 -11.21
CA TYR A 68 4.25 0.59 -11.53
C TYR A 68 4.35 -0.51 -10.48
N ASP A 69 4.60 -1.73 -10.92
CA ASP A 69 4.91 -2.84 -10.04
C ASP A 69 6.30 -2.65 -9.43
N LEU A 70 6.37 -2.62 -8.10
CA LEU A 70 7.59 -2.42 -7.35
C LEU A 70 8.56 -3.58 -7.56
N ALA A 71 8.09 -4.80 -7.84
CA ALA A 71 8.92 -5.99 -8.01
C ALA A 71 9.60 -6.06 -9.39
N THR A 72 8.97 -5.53 -10.43
CA THR A 72 9.50 -5.57 -11.82
C THR A 72 9.97 -4.19 -12.32
N GLY A 73 9.45 -3.12 -11.73
CA GLY A 73 9.56 -1.75 -12.21
C GLY A 73 8.69 -1.49 -13.46
N LEU A 74 7.84 -2.42 -13.88
CA LEU A 74 7.03 -2.27 -15.07
C LEU A 74 5.71 -1.57 -14.76
N GLN A 75 5.22 -0.78 -15.71
CA GLN A 75 3.89 -0.19 -15.64
C GLN A 75 2.83 -1.30 -15.56
N ASP A 76 1.90 -1.17 -14.62
CA ASP A 76 0.80 -2.13 -14.48
C ASP A 76 -0.11 -2.08 -15.73
N ASP A 77 -0.70 -3.23 -16.07
CA ASP A 77 -1.44 -3.53 -17.31
C ASP A 77 -0.67 -3.43 -18.64
N SER A 78 0.05 -2.34 -18.89
CA SER A 78 0.66 -2.11 -20.22
C SER A 78 2.03 -2.77 -20.38
N GLY A 79 2.84 -2.82 -19.31
CA GLY A 79 4.26 -3.17 -19.36
C GLY A 79 5.10 -2.28 -20.31
N ALA A 80 4.52 -1.22 -20.87
CA ALA A 80 5.12 -0.42 -21.94
C ALA A 80 6.23 0.51 -21.44
N THR A 81 6.14 0.88 -20.16
CA THR A 81 7.09 1.77 -19.51
C THR A 81 7.73 1.02 -18.35
N ARG A 82 9.05 1.15 -18.20
CA ARG A 82 9.80 0.62 -17.06
C ARG A 82 10.47 1.75 -16.32
N ILE A 83 10.36 1.75 -15.00
CA ILE A 83 11.19 2.59 -14.14
C ILE A 83 12.47 1.84 -13.81
N GLU A 84 13.60 2.46 -14.07
CA GLU A 84 14.89 1.92 -13.65
C GLU A 84 15.04 2.12 -12.14
N ARG A 85 15.41 1.05 -11.44
CA ARG A 85 15.87 1.17 -10.06
C ARG A 85 17.32 1.68 -10.08
N CYS A 86 17.61 2.69 -9.28
CA CYS A 86 19.00 3.05 -8.98
C CYS A 86 19.61 1.88 -8.22
N ALA A 87 20.83 1.51 -8.65
CA ALA A 87 21.66 0.50 -8.00
C ALA A 87 22.12 0.96 -6.61
#